data_AF-A0A3D3IYK7-F1
#
_entry.id   AF-A0A3D3IYK7-F1
#
_cell.length_a   1.000
_cell.length_b   1.000
_cell.length_c   1.000
_cell.angle_alpha   90.00
_cell.angle_beta   90.00
_cell.angle_gamma   90.00
#
_symmetry.space_group_name_H-M   'P 1'
#
loop_
_entity.id
_entity.type
_entity.pdbx_description
1 polymer ?
#
loop_
_entity_poly.entity_id
_entity_poly.type
_entity_poly.pdbx_seq_one_letter_code
_entity_poly.pdbx_strand_id
1 'polypeptide(L)' 'MDKLNRLDESSLEKITGGIAEAGDDEEAKKRTPPQLMLIACKYCEQPFEADVQKDSALCPHCGKVNQFFG' A
#
# COMPACT_ATOMS: atom_id res chain seq x y z
N MET A 1 -32.37 22.58 39.52
CA MET A 1 -32.05 21.14 39.70
C MET A 1 -32.97 20.33 38.79
N ASP A 2 -32.94 20.57 37.48
CA ASP A 2 -31.98 20.03 36.50
C ASP A 2 -32.16 18.53 36.31
N LYS A 3 -32.85 18.13 35.23
CA LYS A 3 -32.19 17.52 34.07
C LYS A 3 -33.16 17.28 32.92
N LEU A 4 -32.70 17.77 31.77
CA LEU A 4 -33.40 17.95 30.52
C LEU A 4 -33.74 16.64 29.81
N ASN A 5 -34.89 16.74 29.15
CA ASN A 5 -35.35 16.07 27.94
C ASN A 5 -34.21 15.51 27.06
N ARG A 6 -34.18 14.17 26.93
CA ARG A 6 -33.24 13.45 26.09
C ARG A 6 -33.91 13.23 24.74
N LEU A 7 -33.73 14.16 23.81
CA LEU A 7 -34.11 13.96 22.41
C LEU A 7 -33.10 13.00 21.77
N ASP A 8 -33.64 11.95 21.16
CA ASP A 8 -32.94 10.99 20.32
C ASP A 8 -32.91 11.57 18.89
N GLU A 9 -31.75 12.05 18.45
CA GLU A 9 -31.57 12.52 17.08
C GLU A 9 -30.67 11.53 16.34
N SER A 10 -31.32 10.50 15.81
CA SER A 10 -30.78 9.65 14.76
C SER A 10 -30.58 10.49 13.49
N SER A 11 -29.38 10.42 12.93
CA SER A 11 -28.99 10.67 11.51
C SER A 11 -27.85 11.66 11.38
N LEU A 12 -26.63 11.18 11.63
CA LEU A 12 -25.48 11.69 10.91
C LEU A 12 -24.67 10.53 10.36
N GLU A 13 -25.17 9.99 9.26
CA GLU A 13 -24.39 9.24 8.29
C GLU A 13 -23.23 10.11 7.81
N LYS A 14 -22.01 9.88 8.33
CA LYS A 14 -20.78 10.33 7.71
C LYS A 14 -19.71 9.26 7.86
N ILE A 15 -19.78 8.30 6.94
CA ILE A 15 -18.66 7.69 6.21
C ILE A 15 -17.30 8.01 6.84
N THR A 16 -16.77 7.09 7.66
CA THR A 16 -15.33 6.98 7.83
C THR A 16 -14.95 5.61 7.32
N GLY A 17 -14.60 5.56 6.02
CA GLY A 17 -13.87 4.44 5.48
C GLY A 17 -12.55 4.40 6.22
N GLY A 18 -12.36 3.37 7.05
CA GLY A 18 -11.11 3.12 7.75
C GLY A 18 -9.99 2.95 6.74
N ILE A 19 -9.25 4.03 6.51
CA ILE A 19 -7.87 3.92 6.07
C ILE A 19 -7.10 3.31 7.25
N ALA A 20 -6.57 2.11 7.04
CA ALA A 20 -5.58 1.55 7.94
C ALA A 20 -4.34 2.45 7.87
N GLU A 21 -4.19 3.33 8.85
CA GLU A 21 -2.96 4.09 9.07
C GLU A 21 -1.92 3.12 9.62
N ALA A 22 -1.13 2.55 8.71
CA ALA A 22 0.04 1.78 9.07
C ALA A 22 1.18 2.75 9.40
N GLY A 23 1.33 3.02 10.70
CA GLY A 23 2.61 3.24 11.37
C GLY A 23 3.33 4.55 11.09
N ASP A 24 3.22 5.48 12.05
CA ASP A 24 4.27 6.42 12.40
C ASP A 24 5.58 5.68 12.71
N ASP A 25 6.60 5.85 11.87
CA ASP A 25 8.00 5.70 12.26
C ASP A 25 8.79 6.85 11.62
N GLU A 26 9.44 7.60 12.49
CA GLU A 26 10.24 8.80 12.22
C GLU A 26 11.30 8.56 11.12
N GLU A 27 11.67 9.65 10.42
CA GLU A 27 12.70 9.72 9.38
C GLU A 27 12.22 9.55 7.92
N ALA A 28 11.33 10.45 7.49
CA ALA A 28 10.92 10.65 6.10
C ALA A 28 12.08 11.18 5.22
N LYS A 29 13.09 10.33 4.97
CA LYS A 29 14.03 10.47 3.87
C LYS A 29 13.25 10.31 2.55
N LYS A 30 12.58 11.37 2.07
CA LYS A 30 11.90 11.52 0.76
C LYS A 30 11.85 10.20 -0.04
N ARG A 31 11.07 9.22 0.42
CA ARG A 31 10.96 7.94 -0.30
C ARG A 31 10.10 8.25 -1.50
N THR A 32 10.73 8.32 -2.68
CA THR A 32 9.96 8.34 -3.93
C THR A 32 8.99 7.16 -3.87
N PRO A 33 7.72 7.37 -4.24
CA PRO A 33 6.78 6.27 -4.33
C PRO A 33 7.35 5.22 -5.29
N PRO A 34 7.23 3.92 -4.97
CA PRO A 34 7.76 2.86 -5.81
C PRO A 34 7.20 2.97 -7.23
N GLN A 35 8.05 2.77 -8.23
CA GLN A 35 7.62 2.76 -9.62
C GLN A 35 7.39 1.31 -10.03
N LEU A 36 6.16 0.85 -9.82
CA LEU A 36 5.75 -0.50 -10.22
C LEU A 36 5.55 -0.55 -11.73
N MET A 37 6.24 -1.49 -12.38
CA MET A 37 6.04 -1.81 -13.79
C MET A 37 5.82 -3.31 -13.97
N LEU A 38 5.00 -3.66 -14.95
CA LEU A 38 4.84 -5.04 -15.39
C LEU A 38 6.03 -5.45 -16.24
N ILE A 39 6.75 -6.49 -15.81
CA ILE A 39 7.93 -7.01 -16.48
C ILE A 39 7.86 -8.55 -16.56
N ALA A 40 8.62 -9.15 -17.47
CA ALA A 40 8.73 -10.61 -17.54
C ALA A 40 9.85 -11.12 -16.63
N CYS A 41 9.59 -12.19 -15.88
CA CYS A 41 10.63 -12.89 -15.14
C CYS A 41 11.58 -13.61 -16.10
N LYS A 42 12.89 -13.41 -15.95
CA LYS A 42 13.91 -14.10 -16.78
C LYS A 42 13.88 -15.64 -16.65
N TYR A 43 13.29 -16.16 -15.57
CA TYR A 43 13.37 -17.59 -15.25
C TYR A 43 12.13 -18.40 -15.62
N CYS A 44 10.93 -17.86 -15.37
CA CYS A 44 9.67 -18.53 -15.70
C CYS A 44 8.90 -17.82 -16.81
N GLU A 45 9.42 -16.69 -17.31
CA GLU A 45 8.84 -15.89 -18.39
C GLU A 45 7.43 -15.36 -18.10
N GLN A 46 6.94 -15.54 -16.87
CA GLN A 46 5.67 -15.01 -16.42
C GLN A 46 5.79 -13.51 -16.11
N PRO A 47 4.80 -12.71 -16.51
CA PRO A 47 4.75 -11.30 -16.17
C PRO A 47 4.45 -11.13 -14.67
N PHE A 48 5.10 -10.16 -14.04
CA PHE A 48 4.83 -9.76 -12.66
C PHE A 48 5.15 -8.28 -12.44
N GLU A 49 4.53 -7.69 -11.43
CA GLU A 49 4.80 -6.31 -11.04
C GLU A 49 6.09 -6.23 -10.22
N ALA A 50 7.01 -5.37 -10.66
CA ALA A 50 8.26 -5.12 -9.97
C ALA A 50 8.50 -3.61 -9.83
N ASP A 51 9.08 -3.22 -8.72
CA ASP A 51 9.57 -1.86 -8.51
C ASP A 51 10.87 -1.67 -9.30
N VAL A 52 10.79 -0.96 -10.42
CA VAL A 52 11.95 -0.73 -11.30
C VAL A 52 12.93 0.30 -10.74
N GLN A 53 12.60 0.94 -9.62
CA GLN A 53 13.58 1.77 -8.89
C GLN A 53 14.62 0.93 -8.14
N LYS A 54 14.41 -0.38 -8.02
CA LYS A 54 15.35 -1.32 -7.43
C LYS A 54 16.07 -2.08 -8.53
N ASP A 55 17.27 -2.57 -8.24
CA ASP A 55 18.04 -3.44 -9.14
C ASP A 55 17.54 -4.88 -9.15
N SER A 56 16.52 -5.23 -8.35
CA SER A 56 15.94 -6.58 -8.35
C SER A 56 14.54 -6.66 -7.75
N ALA A 57 13.80 -7.68 -8.15
CA ALA A 57 12.52 -8.05 -7.56
C ALA A 57 12.33 -9.57 -7.51
N LEU A 58 11.70 -10.05 -6.44
CA LEU A 58 11.35 -11.46 -6.29
C LEU A 58 10.15 -11.80 -7.17
N CYS A 59 10.29 -12.79 -8.05
CA CYS A 59 9.17 -13.26 -8.87
C CYS A 59 8.19 -14.08 -8.01
N PRO A 60 6.90 -13.72 -7.94
CA PRO A 60 5.91 -14.46 -7.15
C PRO A 60 5.57 -15.83 -7.75
N HIS A 61 5.85 -16.05 -9.03
CA HIS A 61 5.51 -17.28 -9.74
C HIS A 61 6.52 -18.40 -9.52
N CYS A 62 7.81 -18.07 -9.50
CA CYS A 62 8.89 -19.07 -9.40
C CYS A 62 9.80 -18.90 -8.17
N GLY A 63 9.60 -17.83 -7.38
CA GLY A 63 10.39 -17.54 -6.19
C GLY A 63 11.85 -17.17 -6.47
N LYS A 64 12.23 -16.91 -7.73
CA LYS A 64 13.58 -16.47 -8.10
C LYS A 64 13.67 -14.95 -8.13
N VAL A 65 14.83 -14.42 -7.73
CA VAL A 65 15.13 -12.99 -7.78
C VAL A 65 15.48 -12.60 -9.21
N ASN A 66 14.63 -11.77 -9.82
CA ASN A 66 14.87 -11.16 -11.13
C ASN A 66 15.71 -9.90 -10.92
N GLN A 67 16.93 -9.85 -11.46
CA GLN A 67 17.78 -8.66 -11.40
C GLN A 67 17.59 -7.78 -12.64
N PHE A 68 17.51 -6.47 -12.41
CA PHE A 68 17.41 -5.41 -13.40
C PHE A 68 18.76 -4.70 -13.44
N PHE A 69 19.40 -4.67 -14.59
CA PHE A 69 20.55 -3.81 -14.84
C PHE A 69 19.97 -2.56 -15.51
N GLY A 70 19.76 -1.51 -14.72
CA GLY A 70 19.31 -0.21 -15.20
C GLY A 70 20.28 0.42 -16.19
#